data_AF-A0A956JVN2-F1
#
_entry.id   AF-A0A956JVN2-F1
#
_cell.length_a   1.000
_cell.length_b   1.000
_cell.length_c   1.000
_cell.angle_alpha   90.00
_cell.angle_beta   90.00
_cell.angle_gamma   90.00
#
_symmetry.space_group_name_H-M   'P 1'
#
loop_
_entity.id
_entity.type
_entity.pdbx_description
1 polymer ?
#
loop_
_entity_poly.entity_id
_entity_poly.type
_entity_poly.pdbx_seq_one_letter_code
_entity_poly.pdbx_strand_id
1 'polypeptide(L)'
;ATAASRALLALADARAEAFSAVPVPEFPLGDSARMTLAVQRWIGALQGALRQAIDAYRRVLDDPQLVALAPEGSIAVAARTGQLYARFAATTLTIPIPTSVFDKGDDAVDAYCDTLATYADPLNETALAAWTACVQDAGALGVTGRWPALCAEEYARRRPGGVPPP
;
A
#
# COMPACT_ATOMS: atom_id res chain seq x y z
N ALA A 1 -20.21 17.40 -3.53
CA ALA A 1 -19.17 17.16 -4.56
C ALA A 1 -19.74 17.42 -5.96
N THR A 2 -18.97 18.06 -6.85
CA THR A 2 -19.36 18.29 -8.26
C THR A 2 -19.31 16.98 -9.08
N ALA A 3 -19.78 17.00 -10.34
CA ALA A 3 -19.65 15.85 -11.24
C ALA A 3 -18.18 15.50 -11.53
N ALA A 4 -17.32 16.51 -11.74
CA ALA A 4 -15.89 16.33 -11.98
C ALA A 4 -15.18 15.71 -10.75
N SER A 5 -15.51 16.24 -9.57
CA SER A 5 -15.03 15.75 -8.28
C SER A 5 -15.37 14.27 -8.03
N ARG A 6 -16.60 13.84 -8.36
CA ARG A 6 -17.00 12.41 -8.27
C ARG A 6 -16.27 11.54 -9.29
N ALA A 7 -16.02 12.06 -10.49
CA ALA A 7 -15.28 11.34 -11.51
C ALA A 7 -13.81 11.12 -11.12
N LEU A 8 -13.17 12.09 -10.45
CA LEU A 8 -11.81 11.94 -9.91
C LEU A 8 -11.72 10.82 -8.87
N LEU A 9 -12.65 10.80 -7.90
CA LEU A 9 -12.68 9.74 -6.89
C LEU A 9 -12.92 8.35 -7.51
N ALA A 10 -13.86 8.25 -8.45
CA ALA A 10 -14.14 6.99 -9.15
C ALA A 10 -12.93 6.50 -9.97
N LEU A 11 -12.20 7.41 -10.62
CA LEU A 11 -10.96 7.08 -11.32
C LEU A 11 -9.89 6.57 -10.34
N ALA A 12 -9.74 7.23 -9.19
CA ALA A 12 -8.76 6.83 -8.19
C ALA A 12 -9.07 5.43 -7.62
N ASP A 13 -10.35 5.16 -7.31
CA ASP A 13 -10.79 3.83 -6.87
C ASP A 13 -10.58 2.76 -7.94
N ALA A 14 -10.83 3.06 -9.22
CA ALA A 14 -10.54 2.14 -10.32
C ALA A 14 -9.03 1.83 -10.46
N ARG A 15 -8.15 2.80 -10.19
CA ARG A 15 -6.69 2.56 -10.20
C ARG A 15 -6.23 1.74 -9.00
N ALA A 16 -6.83 1.94 -7.83
CA ALA A 16 -6.58 1.12 -6.65
C ALA A 16 -7.03 -0.34 -6.86
N GLU A 17 -8.17 -0.54 -7.54
CA GLU A 17 -8.64 -1.86 -7.96
C GLU A 17 -7.67 -2.51 -8.96
N ALA A 18 -7.19 -1.75 -9.96
CA ALA A 18 -6.20 -2.23 -10.92
C ALA A 18 -4.89 -2.68 -10.25
N PHE A 19 -4.42 -1.96 -9.22
CA PHE A 19 -3.30 -2.42 -8.39
C PHE A 19 -3.61 -3.74 -7.67
N SER A 20 -4.81 -3.86 -7.09
CA SER A 20 -5.23 -5.06 -6.38
C SER A 20 -5.41 -6.27 -7.31
N ALA A 21 -5.68 -6.03 -8.58
CA ALA A 21 -5.88 -7.02 -9.63
C ALA A 21 -4.59 -7.45 -10.35
N VAL A 22 -3.43 -6.89 -10.01
CA VAL A 22 -2.14 -7.36 -10.59
C VAL A 22 -1.95 -8.84 -10.22
N PRO A 23 -1.95 -9.77 -11.19
CA PRO A 23 -1.91 -11.19 -10.89
C PRO A 23 -0.52 -11.58 -10.36
N VAL A 24 -0.50 -12.48 -9.38
CA VAL A 24 0.73 -13.16 -8.96
C VAL A 24 1.13 -14.12 -10.08
N PRO A 25 2.34 -14.02 -10.65
CA PRO A 25 2.77 -14.94 -11.69
C PRO A 25 3.08 -16.31 -11.10
N GLU A 26 3.11 -17.33 -11.97
CA GLU A 26 3.75 -18.58 -11.62
C GLU A 26 5.27 -18.38 -11.58
N PHE A 27 5.87 -18.71 -10.44
CA PHE A 27 7.30 -18.51 -10.20
C PHE A 27 8.09 -19.77 -10.58
N PRO A 28 9.15 -19.66 -11.41
CA PRO A 28 9.95 -20.81 -11.82
C PRO A 28 10.94 -21.23 -10.71
N LEU A 29 10.44 -21.93 -9.68
CA LEU A 29 11.18 -22.24 -8.44
C LEU A 29 12.45 -23.08 -8.61
N GLY A 30 12.63 -23.75 -9.76
CA GLY A 30 13.82 -24.55 -10.09
C GLY A 30 14.89 -23.82 -10.90
N ASP A 31 14.65 -22.57 -11.34
CA ASP A 31 15.59 -21.77 -12.12
C ASP A 31 15.71 -20.39 -11.48
N SER A 32 16.79 -20.18 -10.70
CA SER A 32 17.02 -18.96 -9.94
C SER A 32 17.09 -17.71 -10.84
N ALA A 33 17.67 -17.81 -12.03
CA ALA A 33 17.79 -16.68 -12.96
C ALA A 33 16.41 -16.28 -13.51
N ARG A 34 15.60 -17.26 -13.93
CA ARG A 34 14.22 -17.00 -14.38
C ARG A 34 13.35 -16.50 -13.22
N MET A 35 13.57 -16.98 -12.01
CA MET A 35 12.87 -16.54 -10.81
C MET A 35 13.14 -15.07 -10.52
N THR A 36 14.41 -14.66 -10.50
CA THR A 36 14.79 -13.25 -10.31
C THR A 36 14.12 -12.35 -11.35
N LEU A 37 14.14 -12.75 -12.62
CA LEU A 37 13.48 -11.98 -13.69
C LEU A 37 11.95 -11.91 -13.50
N ALA A 38 11.31 -13.01 -13.10
CA ALA A 38 9.87 -13.04 -12.84
C ALA A 38 9.48 -12.11 -11.68
N VAL A 39 10.22 -12.18 -10.57
CA VAL A 39 10.04 -11.30 -9.40
C VAL A 39 10.24 -9.83 -9.77
N GLN A 40 11.32 -9.49 -10.47
CA GLN A 40 11.60 -8.10 -10.87
C GLN A 40 10.50 -7.54 -11.77
N ARG A 41 10.04 -8.31 -12.75
CA ARG A 41 8.94 -7.89 -13.65
C ARG A 41 7.65 -7.66 -12.86
N TRP A 42 7.33 -8.56 -11.95
CA TRP A 42 6.11 -8.47 -11.16
C TRP A 42 6.13 -7.31 -10.15
N ILE A 43 7.24 -7.12 -9.43
CA ILE A 43 7.45 -5.95 -8.57
C ILE A 43 7.34 -4.66 -9.39
N GLY A 44 7.92 -4.61 -10.59
CA GLY A 44 7.79 -3.45 -11.49
C GLY A 44 6.34 -3.18 -11.90
N ALA A 45 5.55 -4.21 -12.16
CA ALA A 45 4.12 -4.09 -12.46
C ALA A 45 3.32 -3.56 -11.26
N LEU A 46 3.58 -4.09 -10.06
CA LEU A 46 2.97 -3.62 -8.81
C LEU A 46 3.34 -2.16 -8.52
N GLN A 47 4.62 -1.79 -8.67
CA GLN A 47 5.09 -0.40 -8.51
C GLN A 47 4.39 0.55 -9.49
N GLY A 48 4.27 0.14 -10.76
CA GLY A 48 3.59 0.93 -11.78
C GLY A 48 2.11 1.14 -11.46
N ALA A 49 1.40 0.08 -11.08
CA ALA A 49 -0.01 0.17 -10.73
C ALA A 49 -0.25 0.97 -9.44
N LEU A 50 0.59 0.77 -8.41
CA LEU A 50 0.55 1.55 -7.17
C LEU A 50 0.75 3.04 -7.45
N ARG A 51 1.77 3.40 -8.24
CA ARG A 51 2.04 4.81 -8.59
C ARG A 51 0.82 5.45 -9.24
N GLN A 52 0.18 4.77 -10.19
CA GLN A 52 -1.03 5.28 -10.83
C GLN A 52 -2.19 5.47 -9.85
N ALA A 53 -2.36 4.56 -8.89
CA ALA A 53 -3.38 4.68 -7.84
C ALA A 53 -3.09 5.86 -6.90
N ILE A 54 -1.85 5.97 -6.41
CA ILE A 54 -1.45 7.06 -5.51
C ILE A 54 -1.54 8.43 -6.20
N ASP A 55 -1.09 8.54 -7.45
CA ASP A 55 -1.20 9.79 -8.20
C ASP A 55 -2.66 10.20 -8.45
N ALA A 56 -3.56 9.24 -8.65
CA ALA A 56 -4.98 9.52 -8.76
C ALA A 56 -5.60 9.95 -7.43
N TYR A 57 -5.21 9.33 -6.31
CA TYR A 57 -5.63 9.74 -4.97
C TYR A 57 -5.09 11.11 -4.56
N ARG A 58 -3.84 11.43 -4.90
CA ARG A 58 -3.28 12.78 -4.68
C ARG A 58 -4.11 13.86 -5.35
N ARG A 59 -4.53 13.65 -6.60
CA ARG A 59 -5.42 14.60 -7.31
C ARG A 59 -6.76 14.82 -6.61
N VAL A 60 -7.27 13.83 -5.87
CA VAL A 60 -8.49 13.98 -5.05
C VAL A 60 -8.21 14.84 -3.82
N LEU A 61 -7.06 14.65 -3.16
CA LEU A 61 -6.65 15.42 -1.99
C LEU A 61 -6.24 16.86 -2.34
N ASP A 62 -5.69 17.09 -3.54
CA ASP A 62 -5.27 18.39 -4.03
C ASP A 62 -6.44 19.26 -4.54
N ASP A 63 -7.66 18.72 -4.64
CA ASP A 63 -8.86 19.48 -5.01
C ASP A 63 -9.53 20.07 -3.74
N PRO A 64 -9.37 21.38 -3.46
CA PRO A 64 -9.90 21.99 -2.24
C PRO A 64 -11.43 21.97 -2.20
N GLN A 65 -12.12 21.95 -3.35
CA GLN A 65 -13.57 21.85 -3.37
C GLN A 65 -14.03 20.46 -2.95
N LEU A 66 -13.30 19.42 -3.35
CA LEU A 66 -13.56 18.05 -2.90
C LEU A 66 -13.38 17.91 -1.40
N VAL A 67 -12.24 18.38 -0.88
CA VAL A 67 -11.95 18.33 0.56
C VAL A 67 -13.01 19.09 1.36
N ALA A 68 -13.40 20.29 0.92
CA ALA A 68 -14.40 21.09 1.62
C ALA A 68 -15.82 20.49 1.56
N LEU A 69 -16.22 19.91 0.43
CA LEU A 69 -17.58 19.39 0.22
C LEU A 69 -17.75 17.93 0.65
N ALA A 70 -16.66 17.21 0.87
CA ALA A 70 -16.66 15.79 1.22
C ALA A 70 -15.41 15.43 2.06
N PRO A 71 -15.24 16.00 3.27
CA PRO A 71 -14.06 15.77 4.10
C PRO A 71 -13.93 14.30 4.53
N GLU A 72 -15.03 13.57 4.71
CA GLU A 72 -14.97 12.12 4.92
C GLU A 72 -14.33 11.37 3.73
N GLY A 73 -14.50 11.89 2.51
CA GLY A 73 -13.92 11.34 1.30
C GLY A 73 -12.40 11.51 1.24
N SER A 74 -11.87 12.66 1.68
CA SER A 74 -10.40 12.85 1.75
C SER A 74 -9.77 11.92 2.79
N ILE A 75 -10.42 11.74 3.95
CA ILE A 75 -9.96 10.77 4.96
C ILE A 75 -10.03 9.34 4.43
N ALA A 76 -11.08 8.97 3.70
CA ALA A 76 -11.17 7.67 3.04
C ALA A 76 -10.01 7.43 2.07
N VAL A 77 -9.65 8.45 1.29
CA VAL A 77 -8.52 8.41 0.35
C VAL A 77 -7.17 8.25 1.07
N ALA A 78 -6.96 8.97 2.18
CA ALA A 78 -5.77 8.80 3.01
C ALA A 78 -5.68 7.38 3.60
N ALA A 79 -6.80 6.85 4.11
CA ALA A 79 -6.89 5.50 4.64
C ALA A 79 -6.53 4.43 3.59
N ARG A 80 -7.09 4.56 2.39
CA ARG A 80 -6.86 3.65 1.26
C ARG A 80 -5.42 3.72 0.76
N THR A 81 -4.81 4.91 0.77
CA THR A 81 -3.39 5.08 0.45
C THR A 81 -2.52 4.20 1.36
N GLY A 82 -2.74 4.23 2.67
CA GLY A 82 -2.04 3.34 3.61
C GLY A 82 -2.28 1.86 3.32
N GLN A 83 -3.52 1.47 3.02
CA GLN A 83 -3.87 0.10 2.67
C GLN A 83 -3.15 -0.41 1.40
N LEU A 84 -3.00 0.44 0.38
CA LEU A 84 -2.29 0.07 -0.85
C LEU A 84 -0.81 -0.20 -0.60
N TYR A 85 -0.14 0.67 0.15
CA TYR A 85 1.27 0.47 0.53
C TYR A 85 1.45 -0.79 1.37
N ALA A 86 0.59 -0.99 2.38
CA ALA A 86 0.64 -2.17 3.23
C ALA A 86 0.35 -3.48 2.47
N ARG A 87 -0.61 -3.44 1.54
CA ARG A 87 -0.87 -4.58 0.64
C ARG A 87 0.35 -4.89 -0.21
N PHE A 88 1.02 -3.87 -0.74
CA PHE A 88 2.24 -4.09 -1.51
C PHE A 88 3.33 -4.74 -0.64
N ALA A 89 3.58 -4.21 0.55
CA ALA A 89 4.54 -4.78 1.48
C ALA A 89 4.24 -6.26 1.79
N ALA A 90 2.99 -6.57 2.17
CA ALA A 90 2.56 -7.93 2.45
C ALA A 90 2.71 -8.85 1.24
N THR A 91 2.36 -8.37 0.05
CA THR A 91 2.46 -9.13 -1.21
C THR A 91 3.91 -9.44 -1.58
N THR A 92 4.85 -8.53 -1.29
CA THR A 92 6.29 -8.78 -1.49
C THR A 92 6.79 -9.88 -0.55
N LEU A 93 6.30 -9.93 0.68
CA LEU A 93 6.68 -10.94 1.67
C LEU A 93 6.05 -12.32 1.42
N THR A 94 5.07 -12.43 0.51
CA THR A 94 4.49 -13.72 0.12
C THR A 94 5.16 -14.35 -1.11
N ILE A 95 6.22 -13.75 -1.64
CA ILE A 95 6.98 -14.33 -2.75
C ILE A 95 7.58 -15.67 -2.28
N PRO A 96 7.37 -16.77 -3.03
CA PRO A 96 7.86 -18.07 -2.63
C PRO A 96 9.38 -18.14 -2.67
N ILE A 97 9.95 -18.84 -1.68
CA ILE A 97 11.39 -19.10 -1.61
C ILE A 97 11.75 -20.18 -2.65
N PRO A 98 12.72 -19.94 -3.55
CA PRO A 98 13.10 -20.92 -4.56
C PRO A 98 13.73 -22.19 -3.96
N THR A 99 13.53 -23.35 -4.59
CA THR A 99 14.14 -24.62 -4.14
C THR A 99 15.66 -24.53 -4.06
N SER A 100 16.29 -23.86 -5.03
CA SER A 100 17.74 -23.62 -5.04
C SER A 100 18.26 -22.75 -3.88
N VAL A 101 17.37 -22.04 -3.18
CA VAL A 101 17.72 -21.29 -1.96
C VAL A 101 17.65 -22.23 -0.76
N PHE A 102 16.62 -23.06 -0.65
CA PHE A 102 16.54 -24.10 0.39
C PHE A 102 17.73 -25.08 0.34
N ASP A 103 18.14 -25.49 -0.87
CA ASP A 103 19.28 -26.41 -1.05
C ASP A 103 20.62 -25.84 -0.55
N LYS A 104 20.71 -24.53 -0.36
CA LYS A 104 21.90 -23.83 0.15
C LYS A 104 21.91 -23.69 1.68
N GLY A 105 20.87 -24.16 2.36
CA GLY A 105 20.75 -24.11 3.82
C GLY A 105 20.12 -22.83 4.36
N ASP A 106 19.95 -22.80 5.68
CA ASP A 106 19.17 -21.78 6.40
C ASP A 106 19.70 -20.35 6.18
N ASP A 107 21.02 -20.16 6.16
CA ASP A 107 21.63 -18.84 5.91
C ASP A 107 21.19 -18.23 4.57
N ALA A 108 20.98 -19.05 3.55
CA ALA A 108 20.52 -18.59 2.24
C ALA A 108 19.02 -18.25 2.25
N VAL A 109 18.23 -18.98 3.03
CA VAL A 109 16.81 -18.70 3.27
C VAL A 109 16.66 -17.36 3.99
N ASP A 110 17.44 -17.14 5.05
CA ASP A 110 17.44 -15.89 5.81
C ASP A 110 17.84 -14.71 4.93
N ALA A 111 18.95 -14.82 4.18
CA ALA A 111 19.38 -13.77 3.26
C ALA A 111 18.34 -13.43 2.18
N TYR A 112 17.58 -14.43 1.72
CA TYR A 112 16.48 -14.22 0.77
C TYR A 112 15.31 -13.47 1.43
N CYS A 113 14.91 -13.88 2.62
CA CYS A 113 13.88 -13.20 3.41
C CYS A 113 14.26 -11.76 3.74
N ASP A 114 15.51 -11.50 4.14
CA ASP A 114 16.05 -10.16 4.40
C ASP A 114 16.01 -9.27 3.16
N THR A 115 16.27 -9.86 1.99
CA THR A 115 16.15 -9.15 0.71
C THR A 115 14.70 -8.72 0.46
N LEU A 116 13.72 -9.61 0.71
CA LEU A 116 12.30 -9.25 0.60
C LEU A 116 11.90 -8.18 1.62
N ALA A 117 12.38 -8.27 2.85
CA ALA A 117 12.16 -7.28 3.90
C ALA A 117 12.70 -5.90 3.50
N THR A 118 13.88 -5.83 2.87
CA THR A 118 14.48 -4.59 2.36
C THR A 118 13.55 -3.84 1.38
N TYR A 119 12.71 -4.56 0.63
CA TYR A 119 11.69 -3.96 -0.23
C TYR A 119 10.38 -3.64 0.51
N ALA A 120 9.97 -4.50 1.45
CA ALA A 120 8.69 -4.39 2.15
C ALA A 120 8.70 -3.33 3.26
N ASP A 121 9.80 -3.16 3.99
CA ASP A 121 9.89 -2.26 5.15
C ASP A 121 9.64 -0.79 4.78
N PRO A 122 10.23 -0.22 3.72
CA PRO A 122 9.93 1.15 3.30
C PRO A 122 8.46 1.34 2.93
N LEU A 123 7.82 0.31 2.36
CA LEU A 123 6.40 0.34 2.02
C LEU A 123 5.54 0.32 3.30
N ASN A 124 5.91 -0.47 4.30
CA ASN A 124 5.25 -0.50 5.61
C ASN A 124 5.37 0.84 6.34
N GLU A 125 6.55 1.46 6.35
CA GLU A 125 6.75 2.80 6.95
C GLU A 125 5.94 3.87 6.19
N THR A 126 5.85 3.76 4.86
CA THR A 126 4.99 4.67 4.08
C THR A 126 3.51 4.45 4.39
N ALA A 127 3.07 3.21 4.58
CA ALA A 127 1.70 2.92 5.01
C ALA A 127 1.40 3.51 6.39
N LEU A 128 2.34 3.38 7.33
CA LEU A 128 2.24 3.95 8.67
C LEU A 128 2.15 5.48 8.64
N ALA A 129 2.96 6.13 7.81
CA ALA A 129 2.92 7.57 7.62
C ALA A 129 1.57 8.02 7.03
N ALA A 130 1.02 7.27 6.07
CA ALA A 130 -0.29 7.57 5.49
C ALA A 130 -1.43 7.46 6.49
N TRP A 131 -1.44 6.43 7.35
CA TRP A 131 -2.45 6.31 8.41
C TRP A 131 -2.27 7.33 9.53
N THR A 132 -1.03 7.72 9.81
CA THR A 132 -0.74 8.83 10.74
C THR A 132 -1.37 10.12 10.22
N ALA A 133 -1.07 10.51 8.97
CA ALA A 133 -1.66 11.68 8.33
C ALA A 133 -3.20 11.59 8.29
N CYS A 134 -3.75 10.41 7.98
CA CYS A 134 -5.20 10.17 7.99
C CYS A 134 -5.86 10.52 9.33
N VAL A 135 -5.26 10.15 10.47
CA VAL A 135 -5.79 10.46 11.80
C VAL A 135 -5.68 11.96 12.10
N GLN A 136 -4.54 12.58 11.76
CA GLN A 136 -4.30 14.01 11.97
C GLN A 136 -5.24 14.88 11.14
N ASP A 137 -5.38 14.56 9.85
CA ASP A 137 -6.27 15.26 8.93
C ASP A 137 -7.73 15.11 9.37
N ALA A 138 -8.11 13.93 9.89
CA ALA A 138 -9.45 13.73 10.42
C ALA A 138 -9.71 14.63 11.62
N GLY A 139 -8.75 14.76 12.54
CA GLY A 139 -8.82 15.69 13.66
C GLY A 139 -8.96 17.15 13.20
N ALA A 140 -8.13 17.58 12.25
CA ALA A 140 -8.14 18.94 11.70
C ALA A 140 -9.46 19.28 10.97
N LEU A 141 -10.05 18.30 10.27
CA LEU A 141 -11.31 18.46 9.54
C LEU A 141 -12.55 18.19 10.39
N GLY A 142 -12.39 17.79 11.66
CA GLY A 142 -13.50 17.39 12.54
C GLY A 142 -14.24 16.13 12.06
N VAL A 143 -13.59 15.28 11.27
CA VAL A 143 -14.16 14.05 10.73
C VAL A 143 -14.05 12.94 11.77
N THR A 144 -15.17 12.26 12.02
CA THR A 144 -15.24 11.10 12.93
C THR A 144 -15.83 9.89 12.21
N GLY A 145 -15.80 8.72 12.85
CA GLY A 145 -16.43 7.50 12.33
C GLY A 145 -15.43 6.48 11.77
N ARG A 146 -15.85 5.73 10.74
CA ARG A 146 -15.18 4.49 10.34
C ARG A 146 -13.77 4.68 9.78
N TRP A 147 -13.52 5.75 9.02
CA TRP A 147 -12.23 5.94 8.35
C TRP A 147 -11.13 6.37 9.32
N PRO A 148 -11.34 7.38 10.19
CA PRO A 148 -10.37 7.69 11.24
C PRO A 148 -10.13 6.49 12.18
N ALA A 149 -11.18 5.75 12.56
CA ALA A 149 -11.06 4.56 13.39
C ALA A 149 -10.21 3.46 12.71
N LEU A 150 -10.45 3.20 11.42
CA LEU A 150 -9.64 2.27 10.62
C LEU A 150 -8.17 2.70 10.57
N CYS A 151 -7.90 3.99 10.36
CA CYS A 151 -6.53 4.50 10.31
C CYS A 151 -5.81 4.31 11.67
N ALA A 152 -6.49 4.60 12.77
CA ALA A 152 -5.95 4.36 14.11
C ALA A 152 -5.69 2.88 14.39
N GLU A 153 -6.62 2.00 13.98
CA GLU A 153 -6.48 0.56 14.13
C GLU A 153 -5.30 0.01 13.31
N GLU A 154 -5.17 0.40 12.04
CA GLU A 154 -4.08 -0.03 11.16
C GLU A 154 -2.71 0.47 11.63
N TYR A 155 -2.66 1.68 12.19
CA TYR A 155 -1.47 2.21 12.86
C TYR A 155 -1.10 1.34 14.06
N ALA A 156 -2.03 1.11 14.98
CA ALA A 156 -1.79 0.34 16.21
C ALA A 156 -1.38 -1.11 15.92
N ARG A 157 -1.93 -1.73 14.87
CA ARG A 157 -1.52 -3.07 14.41
C ARG A 157 -0.04 -3.15 14.06
N ARG A 158 0.54 -2.10 13.48
CA ARG A 158 1.94 -2.07 13.01
C ARG A 158 2.90 -1.48 14.03
N ARG A 159 2.39 -0.74 15.00
CA ARG A 159 3.12 -0.23 16.15
C ARG A 159 2.40 -0.70 17.43
N PRO A 160 2.63 -1.94 17.90
CA PRO A 160 2.02 -2.42 19.14
C PRO A 160 2.34 -1.48 20.31
N GLY A 161 1.31 -0.94 20.95
CA GLY A 161 1.45 0.06 22.03
C GLY A 161 1.65 1.51 21.55
N GLY A 162 1.69 1.75 20.25
CA GLY A 162 1.72 3.08 19.65
C GLY A 162 0.33 3.70 19.59
N VAL A 163 0.25 4.97 19.96
CA VAL A 163 -0.92 5.81 19.71
C VAL A 163 -0.57 6.72 18.52
N PRO A 164 -1.40 6.80 17.46
CA PRO A 164 -1.13 7.74 16.39
C PRO A 164 -1.12 9.15 16.98
N PRO A 165 -0.17 10.02 16.58
CA PRO A 165 -0.11 11.38 17.09
C PRO A 165 -1.43 12.12 16.81
N PRO A 166 -1.85 13.01 17.73
CA PRO A 166 -3.03 13.83 17.55
C PRO A 166 -2.93 14.77 16.34
#